data_AF-A0A822BD42-F1
#
_entry.id   AF-A0A822BD42-F1
#
_cell.length_a   1.000
_cell.length_b   1.000
_cell.length_c   1.000
_cell.angle_alpha   90.00
_cell.angle_beta   90.00
_cell.angle_gamma   90.00
#
_symmetry.space_group_name_H-M   'P 1'
#
loop_
_entity.id
_entity.type
_entity.pdbx_description
1 polymer ?
#
loop_
_entity_poly.entity_id
_entity_poly.type
_entity_poly.pdbx_seq_one_letter_code
_entity_poly.pdbx_strand_id
1 'polypeptide(L)' 'MDGLPPIDFVPATVLPLTISPLNDSIPSRFSKNTTIGTLIDEYFLEDWTYEISYENYFAACAPSHCNFEYVTRNNI' A
#
# COMPACT_ATOMS: atom_id res chain seq x y z
N MET A 1 43.09 -13.61 1.70
CA MET A 1 42.90 -12.88 0.45
C MET A 1 41.45 -13.01 0.00
N ASP A 2 40.43 -12.29 0.45
CA ASP A 2 40.02 -11.86 1.78
C ASP A 2 38.50 -11.94 1.71
N GLY A 3 37.87 -12.71 2.60
CA GLY A 3 36.43 -12.90 2.65
C GLY A 3 35.73 -11.68 3.27
N LEU A 4 35.77 -10.54 2.59
CA LEU A 4 34.95 -9.39 2.94
C LEU A 4 33.64 -9.43 2.13
N PRO A 5 32.47 -9.37 2.79
CA PRO A 5 31.22 -9.11 2.08
C PRO A 5 31.28 -7.70 1.43
N PRO A 6 30.61 -7.49 0.27
CA PRO A 6 30.57 -6.20 -0.39
C PRO A 6 30.01 -5.12 0.56
N ILE A 7 30.68 -3.97 0.59
CA ILE A 7 30.43 -2.83 1.51
C ILE A 7 29.22 -2.00 1.03
N ASP A 8 28.10 -2.65 0.73
CA ASP A 8 26.86 -1.98 0.35
C ASP A 8 25.65 -2.51 1.16
N PHE A 9 25.89 -3.11 2.33
CA PHE A 9 24.83 -3.21 3.33
C PHE A 9 24.63 -1.82 3.95
N VAL A 10 23.98 -0.93 3.21
CA VAL A 10 23.45 0.31 3.77
C VAL A 10 22.43 -0.11 4.82
N PRO A 11 22.68 0.07 6.13
CA PRO A 11 21.62 -0.11 7.10
C PRO A 11 20.55 0.91 6.72
N ALA A 12 19.32 0.44 6.49
CA ALA A 12 18.18 1.33 6.25
C ALA A 12 18.25 2.44 7.30
N THR A 13 18.48 3.67 6.85
CA THR A 13 18.51 4.83 7.73
C THR A 13 17.16 4.84 8.42
N VAL A 14 17.15 4.51 9.71
CA VAL A 14 15.95 4.56 10.53
C VAL A 14 15.55 6.03 10.60
N LEU A 15 14.64 6.44 9.72
CA LEU A 15 13.97 7.71 9.87
C LEU A 15 13.36 7.71 11.29
N PRO A 16 13.66 8.70 12.14
CA PRO A 16 13.07 8.74 13.46
C PRO A 16 11.55 8.84 13.29
N LEU A 17 10.85 7.74 13.61
CA LEU A 17 9.40 7.70 13.55
C LEU A 17 8.87 8.49 14.74
N THR A 18 8.51 9.75 14.50
CA THR A 18 7.78 10.55 15.48
C THR A 18 6.32 10.09 15.48
N ILE A 19 5.99 9.19 16.41
CA ILE A 19 4.60 8.74 16.60
C ILE A 19 3.90 9.79 17.47
N SER A 20 2.93 10.51 16.90
CA SER A 20 2.01 11.31 17.69
C SER A 20 0.84 10.44 18.14
N PRO A 21 0.46 10.44 19.43
CA PRO A 21 -0.72 9.71 19.88
C PRO A 21 -1.97 10.28 19.22
N LEU A 22 -2.91 9.39 18.89
CA LEU A 22 -4.20 9.78 18.35
C LEU A 22 -4.95 10.63 19.39
N ASN A 23 -5.35 11.84 19.01
CA ASN A 23 -6.15 12.71 19.87
C ASN A 23 -7.61 12.28 19.79
N ASP A 24 -8.16 11.78 20.90
CA ASP A 24 -9.52 11.24 20.98
C ASP A 24 -10.61 12.32 21.04
N SER A 25 -10.23 13.58 21.26
CA SER A 25 -11.12 14.74 21.22
C SER A 25 -11.38 15.21 19.78
N ILE A 26 -10.59 14.74 18.81
CA ILE A 26 -10.80 15.05 17.40
C ILE A 26 -11.92 14.13 16.88
N PRO A 27 -12.96 14.69 16.24
CA PRO A 27 -14.02 13.87 15.66
C PRO A 27 -13.45 12.95 14.57
N SER A 28 -13.67 11.65 14.74
CA SER A 28 -13.41 10.64 13.72
C SER A 28 -14.65 10.46 12.85
N ARG A 29 -14.47 10.04 11.58
CA ARG A 29 -15.57 9.63 10.69
C ARG A 29 -16.45 8.55 11.34
N PHE A 30 -15.84 7.68 12.15
CA PHE A 30 -16.53 6.60 12.84
C PHE A 30 -16.41 6.73 14.36
N SER A 31 -17.52 6.50 15.05
CA SER A 31 -17.57 6.40 16.50
C SER A 31 -16.90 5.11 16.97
N LYS A 32 -16.41 5.09 18.21
CA LYS A 32 -15.86 3.89 18.84
C LYS A 32 -16.90 2.76 18.97
N ASN A 33 -18.19 3.09 18.89
CA ASN A 33 -19.30 2.14 18.93
C ASN A 33 -19.78 1.69 17.55
N THR A 34 -19.16 2.16 16.46
CA THR A 34 -19.51 1.72 15.11
C THR A 34 -19.25 0.22 14.97
N THR A 35 -20.22 -0.51 14.39
CA THR A 35 -20.08 -1.96 14.21
C THR A 35 -19.08 -2.28 13.10
N ILE A 36 -18.48 -3.47 13.17
CA ILE A 36 -17.61 -3.97 12.10
C ILE A 36 -18.34 -4.03 10.75
N GLY A 37 -19.63 -4.40 10.74
CA GLY A 37 -20.43 -4.47 9.51
C GLY A 37 -20.55 -3.11 8.84
N THR A 38 -20.92 -2.08 9.61
CA THR A 38 -21.01 -0.70 9.10
C THR A 38 -19.68 -0.19 8.55
N LEU A 39 -18.55 -0.58 9.14
CA LEU A 39 -17.24 -0.22 8.59
C LEU A 39 -17.02 -0.91 7.24
N ILE A 40 -17.38 -2.20 7.12
CA ILE A 40 -17.21 -2.94 5.88
C ILE A 40 -18.07 -2.33 4.77
N ASP A 41 -19.34 -2.06 5.04
CA ASP A 41 -20.25 -1.50 4.03
C ASP A 41 -19.77 -0.11 3.53
N GLU A 42 -19.19 0.70 4.42
CA GLU A 42 -18.72 2.07 4.12
C GLU A 42 -17.29 2.18 3.55
N TYR A 43 -16.52 1.09 3.58
CA TYR A 43 -15.14 1.05 3.08
C TYR A 43 -14.96 0.17 1.85
N PHE A 44 -15.78 -0.87 1.72
CA PHE A 44 -15.69 -1.79 0.61
C PHE A 44 -16.61 -1.30 -0.51
N LEU A 45 -16.12 -1.38 -1.74
CA LEU A 45 -16.97 -1.17 -2.91
C LEU A 45 -18.03 -2.28 -2.90
N GLU A 46 -19.29 -1.91 -2.66
CA GLU A 46 -20.43 -2.83 -2.61
C GLU A 46 -20.60 -3.61 -3.92
N ASP A 47 -20.16 -3.02 -5.04
CA ASP A 47 -20.12 -3.64 -6.35
C ASP A 47 -18.76 -3.41 -7.04
N TRP A 48 -18.16 -4.51 -7.52
CA TRP A 48 -17.12 -4.41 -8.53
C TRP A 48 -17.80 -4.05 -9.85
N THR A 49 -17.79 -2.77 -10.22
CA THR A 49 -18.15 -2.37 -11.59
C THR A 49 -17.19 -3.05 -12.57
N TYR A 50 -17.65 -4.13 -13.20
CA TYR A 50 -16.91 -4.85 -14.24
C TYR A 50 -16.75 -4.05 -15.54
N GLU A 51 -17.48 -2.93 -15.68
CA GLU A 51 -17.31 -1.96 -16.76
C GLU A 51 -16.15 -0.98 -16.46
N ILE A 52 -14.96 -1.51 -16.21
CA ILE A 52 -13.75 -0.68 -16.22
C ILE A 52 -13.27 -0.55 -17.67
N SER A 53 -13.27 0.68 -18.17
CA SER A 53 -12.47 1.02 -19.35
C SER A 53 -11.00 1.03 -18.93
N TYR A 54 -10.31 -0.07 -19.22
CA TYR A 54 -8.87 -0.17 -19.00
C TYR A 54 -8.10 0.93 -19.75
N GLU A 55 -8.58 1.35 -20.92
CA GLU A 55 -8.02 2.47 -21.67
C GLU A 55 -8.05 3.77 -20.84
N ASN A 56 -9.21 4.12 -20.28
CA ASN A 56 -9.34 5.32 -19.44
C ASN A 56 -8.51 5.20 -18.15
N TYR A 57 -8.46 4.00 -17.56
CA TYR A 57 -7.67 3.74 -16.35
C TYR A 57 -6.17 3.93 -16.61
N PHE A 58 -5.63 3.34 -17.68
CA PHE A 58 -4.21 3.49 -18.02
C PHE A 58 -3.87 4.90 -18.53
N ALA A 59 -4.79 5.57 -19.23
CA ALA A 59 -4.61 6.97 -19.64
C ALA A 59 -4.56 7.92 -18.42
N ALA A 60 -5.37 7.68 -17.39
CA ALA A 60 -5.33 8.46 -16.16
C ALA A 60 -4.11 8.13 -15.29
N CYS A 61 -3.71 6.85 -15.24
CA CYS A 61 -2.59 6.40 -14.43
C CYS A 61 -1.23 6.70 -15.07
N ALA A 62 -1.20 6.89 -16.41
CA ALA A 62 -0.08 7.26 -17.27
C ALA A 62 1.29 7.28 -16.57
N PRO A 63 1.82 6.10 -16.19
CA PRO A 63 2.99 6.04 -15.36
C PRO A 63 4.17 6.64 -16.13
N SER A 64 4.91 7.54 -15.50
CA SER A 64 6.10 8.17 -16.11
C SER A 64 7.22 7.18 -16.40
N HIS A 65 7.18 6.00 -15.78
CA HIS A 65 8.14 4.94 -15.98
C HIS A 65 7.45 3.57 -15.99
N CYS A 66 7.78 2.74 -16.98
CA CYS A 66 7.31 1.36 -17.04
C CYS A 66 8.21 0.49 -16.18
N ASN A 67 7.63 -0.29 -15.26
CA ASN A 67 8.34 -1.33 -14.54
C ASN A 67 7.91 -2.69 -15.09
N PHE A 68 8.88 -3.56 -15.35
CA PHE A 68 8.64 -4.96 -15.65
C PHE A 68 9.20 -5.82 -14.52
N GLU A 69 8.50 -6.89 -14.20
CA GLU A 69 8.93 -7.88 -13.20
C GLU A 69 9.18 -9.21 -13.91
N TYR A 70 10.33 -9.84 -13.63
CA TYR A 70 10.61 -11.19 -14.09
C TYR A 70 10.09 -12.18 -13.06
N VAL A 71 8.93 -12.76 -13.33
CA VAL A 71 8.36 -13.82 -12.48
C VAL A 71 8.96 -15.17 -12.87
N THR A 72 9.93 -15.65 -12.10
CA THR A 72 10.39 -17.05 -12.22
C THR A 72 9.42 -17.97 -11.52
N ARG A 73 8.73 -18.82 -12.28
CA ARG A 73 7.98 -19.95 -11.70
C ARG A 73 8.99 -21.02 -11.29
N ASN A 74 9.11 -21.27 -9.98
CA ASN A 74 9.80 -22.45 -9.49
C ASN A 74 8.96 -23.68 -9.88
N ASN A 75 9.46 -24.46 -10.84
CA ASN A 75 8.86 -25.73 -11.22
C ASN A 75 9.25 -26.76 -10.14
N ILE A 76 8.32 -27.05 -9.24
CA ILE A 76 8.39 -28.21 -8.32
C ILE A 76 7.91 -29.47 -9.01
#